data_AF-A0A529HEZ0-F1
#
_entry.id   AF-A0A529HEZ0-F1
#
_cell.length_a   1.000
_cell.length_b   1.000
_cell.length_c   1.000
_cell.angle_alpha   90.00
_cell.angle_beta   90.00
_cell.angle_gamma   90.00
#
_symmetry.space_group_name_H-M   'P 1'
#
loop_
_entity.id
_entity.type
_entity.pdbx_description
1 polymer ?
#
loop_
_entity_poly.entity_id
_entity_poly.type
_entity_poly.pdbx_seq_one_letter_code
_entity_poly.pdbx_strand_id
1 'polypeptide(L)'
;AFASWPLYRRLLTAVGGNRTIAATFAILFILTFLVVPIALAGTYAINELREWVGWAIETNRHGAVTPQWIATMPIIGEWLNEQWTTNLGHPGGIGELIQLVSGANIGSIYRGALAAGGSAFGLLLTLLFMM
;
A
#
# COMPACT_ATOMS: atom_id res chain seq x y z
N ALA A 1 -26.47 13.78 2.59
CA ALA A 1 -26.95 14.67 1.50
C ALA A 1 -25.91 14.65 0.38
N PHE A 2 -26.36 14.43 -0.86
CA PHE A 2 -25.53 14.23 -2.04
C PHE A 2 -24.70 15.48 -2.39
N ALA A 3 -23.38 15.42 -2.15
CA ALA A 3 -22.45 16.53 -2.37
C ALA A 3 -21.89 16.61 -3.81
N SER A 4 -22.22 15.67 -4.71
CA SER A 4 -21.66 15.59 -6.07
C SER A 4 -22.34 16.52 -7.09
N TRP A 5 -23.49 17.11 -6.75
CA TRP A 5 -24.31 17.90 -7.67
C TRP A 5 -23.72 19.23 -8.17
N PRO A 6 -23.01 20.05 -7.36
CA PRO A 6 -22.44 21.32 -7.83
C PRO A 6 -21.24 21.12 -8.76
N LEU A 7 -20.42 20.09 -8.55
CA LEU A 7 -19.27 19.79 -9.42
C LEU A 7 -19.74 19.34 -10.82
N TYR A 8 -20.76 18.48 -10.88
CA TYR A 8 -21.40 18.05 -12.12
C TYR A 8 -22.01 19.23 -12.90
N ARG A 9 -22.66 20.18 -12.21
CA ARG A 9 -23.24 21.38 -12.84
C ARG A 9 -22.18 22.39 -13.31
N ARG A 10 -21.05 22.53 -12.61
CA ARG A 10 -19.92 23.38 -13.04
C ARG A 10 -19.21 22.81 -14.27
N LEU A 11 -19.05 21.50 -14.34
CA LEU A 11 -18.54 20.81 -15.53
C LEU A 11 -19.49 20.96 -16.72
N LEU A 12 -20.80 20.86 -16.51
CA LEU A 12 -21.80 21.02 -17.58
C LEU A 12 -21.86 22.46 -18.14
N THR A 13 -21.58 23.46 -17.31
CA THR A 13 -21.56 24.88 -17.71
C THR A 13 -20.23 25.31 -18.32
N ALA A 14 -19.10 24.73 -17.89
CA ALA A 14 -17.77 25.01 -18.45
C ALA A 14 -17.57 24.51 -19.89
N VAL A 15 -18.46 23.63 -20.36
CA VAL A 15 -18.31 22.89 -21.63
C VAL A 15 -18.94 23.58 -22.84
N GLY A 16 -19.73 24.64 -22.65
CA GLY A 16 -20.24 25.45 -23.77
C GLY A 16 -21.00 24.67 -24.85
N GLY A 17 -21.50 23.47 -24.56
CA GLY A 17 -22.27 22.62 -25.48
C GLY A 17 -21.50 21.61 -26.35
N ASN A 18 -20.15 21.60 -26.39
CA ASN A 18 -19.39 20.63 -27.20
C ASN A 18 -18.91 19.43 -26.37
N ARG A 19 -19.74 18.38 -26.31
CA ARG A 19 -19.54 17.17 -25.49
C ARG A 19 -18.19 16.46 -25.71
N THR A 20 -17.63 16.51 -26.90
CA THR A 20 -16.41 15.75 -27.22
C THR A 20 -15.18 16.36 -26.55
N ILE A 21 -15.03 17.69 -26.64
CA ILE A 21 -13.89 18.41 -26.05
C ILE A 21 -13.94 18.32 -24.52
N ALA A 22 -15.13 18.42 -23.94
CA ALA A 22 -15.37 18.20 -22.53
C ALA A 22 -14.90 16.84 -22.02
N ALA A 23 -15.30 15.78 -22.73
CA ALA A 23 -14.94 14.42 -22.38
C ALA A 23 -13.43 14.22 -22.47
N THR A 24 -12.77 14.77 -23.49
CA THR A 24 -11.31 14.71 -23.64
C THR A 24 -10.59 15.38 -22.47
N PHE A 25 -10.98 16.61 -22.09
CA PHE A 25 -10.36 17.29 -20.94
C PHE A 25 -10.64 16.57 -19.62
N ALA A 26 -11.85 16.06 -19.40
CA ALA A 26 -12.17 15.28 -18.20
C ALA A 26 -11.33 14.00 -18.10
N ILE A 27 -11.16 13.26 -19.20
CA ILE A 27 -10.32 12.07 -19.26
C ILE A 27 -8.86 12.43 -19.00
N LEU A 28 -8.33 13.47 -19.65
CA LEU A 28 -6.95 13.93 -19.43
C LEU A 28 -6.72 14.35 -17.97
N PHE A 29 -7.70 15.01 -17.34
CA PHE A 29 -7.62 15.40 -15.94
C PHE A 29 -7.55 14.17 -15.04
N ILE A 30 -8.41 13.17 -15.25
CA ILE A 30 -8.36 11.90 -14.50
C ILE A 30 -7.02 11.19 -14.70
N LEU A 31 -6.55 11.07 -15.94
CA LEU A 31 -5.28 10.41 -16.22
C LEU A 31 -4.12 11.13 -15.52
N THR A 32 -4.07 12.46 -15.61
CA THR A 32 -2.92 13.25 -15.13
C THR A 32 -2.93 13.46 -13.61
N PHE A 33 -4.10 13.66 -13.01
CA PHE A 33 -4.22 13.95 -11.56
C PHE A 33 -4.53 12.73 -10.70
N LEU A 34 -5.04 11.64 -11.27
CA LEU A 34 -5.36 10.42 -10.52
C LEU A 34 -4.47 9.25 -10.93
N VAL A 35 -4.49 8.89 -12.22
CA VAL A 35 -3.83 7.65 -12.66
C VAL A 35 -2.31 7.76 -12.58
N VAL A 36 -1.74 8.87 -13.06
CA VAL A 36 -0.28 9.08 -13.05
C VAL A 36 0.29 9.12 -11.62
N PRO A 37 -0.25 9.91 -10.66
CA PRO A 37 0.28 9.93 -9.30
C PRO A 37 0.16 8.58 -8.59
N ILE A 38 -0.94 7.86 -8.79
CA ILE A 38 -1.13 6.51 -8.22
C ILE A 38 -0.14 5.53 -8.84
N ALA A 39 0.05 5.57 -10.15
CA ALA A 39 1.00 4.70 -10.83
C ALA A 39 2.43 4.96 -10.33
N LEU A 40 2.83 6.23 -10.23
CA LEU A 40 4.13 6.62 -9.67
C LEU A 40 4.28 6.18 -8.21
N ALA A 41 3.30 6.44 -7.35
CA ALA A 41 3.33 5.96 -5.97
C ALA A 41 3.45 4.43 -5.90
N GLY A 42 2.75 3.73 -6.79
CA GLY A 42 2.84 2.28 -6.94
C GLY A 42 4.24 1.81 -7.35
N THR A 43 4.90 2.49 -8.30
CA THR A 43 6.27 2.12 -8.69
C THR A 43 7.26 2.35 -7.56
N TYR A 44 7.15 3.45 -6.82
CA TYR A 44 7.97 3.69 -5.63
C TYR A 44 7.75 2.60 -4.57
N ALA A 45 6.48 2.27 -4.28
CA ALA A 45 6.16 1.21 -3.33
C ALA A 45 6.71 -0.16 -3.75
N ILE A 46 6.62 -0.50 -5.04
CA ILE A 46 7.17 -1.76 -5.57
C ILE A 46 8.70 -1.78 -5.44
N ASN A 47 9.38 -0.66 -5.68
CA ASN A 47 10.83 -0.57 -5.54
C ASN A 47 11.26 -0.79 -4.09
N GLU A 48 10.59 -0.13 -3.15
CA GLU A 48 10.82 -0.31 -1.71
C GLU A 48 10.57 -1.77 -1.31
N LEU A 49 9.45 -2.36 -1.77
CA LEU A 49 9.15 -3.77 -1.51
C LEU A 49 10.24 -4.72 -2.04
N ARG A 50 10.85 -4.43 -3.19
CA ARG A 50 11.96 -5.25 -3.71
C ARG A 50 13.18 -5.20 -2.80
N GLU A 51 13.50 -4.03 -2.27
CA GLU A 51 14.61 -3.86 -1.32
C GLU A 51 14.34 -4.63 -0.02
N TRP A 52 13.12 -4.52 0.51
CA TRP A 52 12.70 -5.23 1.72
C TRP A 52 12.69 -6.74 1.53
N VAL A 53 12.24 -7.23 0.37
CA VAL A 53 12.30 -8.66 0.02
C VAL A 53 13.75 -9.12 -0.12
N GLY A 54 14.62 -8.31 -0.73
CA GLY A 54 16.05 -8.60 -0.81
C GLY A 54 16.70 -8.73 0.57
N TRP A 55 16.44 -7.77 1.46
CA TRP A 55 16.87 -7.82 2.85
C TRP A 55 16.32 -9.05 3.59
N ALA A 56 15.05 -9.40 3.38
CA ALA A 56 14.43 -10.56 4.01
C ALA A 56 15.05 -11.87 3.52
N ILE A 57 15.34 -12.00 2.22
CA ILE A 57 16.02 -13.18 1.68
C ILE A 57 17.44 -13.31 2.24
N GLU A 58 18.16 -12.20 2.31
CA GLU A 58 19.54 -12.17 2.82
C GLU A 58 19.60 -12.52 4.32
N THR A 59 18.69 -11.92 5.10
CA THR A 59 18.47 -12.25 6.51
C THR A 59 18.08 -13.71 6.69
N ASN A 60 17.23 -14.25 5.84
CA ASN A 60 16.83 -15.65 5.92
C ASN A 60 18.00 -16.60 5.61
N ARG A 61 18.99 -16.18 4.82
CA ARG A 61 20.17 -16.99 4.48
C ARG A 61 21.21 -17.02 5.58
N HIS A 62 21.47 -15.88 6.22
CA HIS A 62 22.57 -15.73 7.17
C HIS A 62 22.11 -15.66 8.64
N GLY A 63 20.79 -15.53 8.88
CA GLY A 63 20.25 -15.04 10.15
C GLY A 63 20.48 -13.53 10.27
N ALA A 64 19.68 -12.85 11.10
CA ALA A 64 19.93 -11.45 11.45
C ALA A 64 20.02 -11.27 12.95
N VAL A 65 21.02 -10.50 13.36
CA VAL A 65 21.06 -9.93 14.71
C VAL A 65 19.91 -8.96 14.90
N THR A 66 19.39 -8.88 16.13
CA THR A 66 18.32 -7.95 16.46
C THR A 66 18.76 -6.51 16.19
N PRO A 67 17.99 -5.73 15.41
CA PRO A 67 18.25 -4.32 15.23
C PRO A 67 18.26 -3.56 16.56
N GLN A 68 19.21 -2.65 16.72
CA GLN A 68 19.40 -1.93 17.98
C GLN A 68 18.14 -1.18 18.43
N TRP A 69 17.40 -0.58 17.49
CA TRP A 69 16.15 0.13 17.79
C TRP A 69 15.07 -0.77 18.40
N ILE A 70 15.05 -2.07 18.09
CA ILE A 70 14.15 -3.05 18.69
C ILE A 70 14.62 -3.34 20.11
N ALA A 71 15.89 -3.67 20.28
CA ALA A 71 16.48 -4.01 21.57
C ALA A 71 16.40 -2.85 22.59
N THR A 72 16.47 -1.59 22.13
CA THR A 72 16.41 -0.41 23.01
C THR A 72 15.00 0.08 23.32
N MET A 73 13.94 -0.59 22.87
CA MET A 73 12.58 -0.17 23.20
C MET A 73 12.33 -0.24 24.72
N PRO A 74 11.77 0.81 25.34
CA PRO A 74 11.40 0.75 26.74
C PRO A 74 10.31 -0.32 26.95
N ILE A 75 10.34 -0.99 28.10
CA ILE A 75 9.36 -1.99 28.56
C ILE A 75 9.44 -3.35 27.84
N ILE A 76 9.57 -3.39 26.52
CA ILE A 76 9.46 -4.63 25.72
C ILE A 76 10.72 -4.98 24.91
N GLY A 77 11.77 -4.16 24.95
CA GLY A 77 12.94 -4.34 24.08
C GLY A 77 13.69 -5.65 24.30
N GLU A 78 13.86 -6.07 25.56
CA GLU A 78 14.53 -7.34 25.90
C GLU A 78 13.71 -8.55 25.44
N TRP A 79 12.40 -8.55 25.70
CA TRP A 79 11.49 -9.59 25.21
C TRP A 79 11.47 -9.67 23.68
N LEU A 80 11.39 -8.52 22.99
CA LEU A 80 11.45 -8.49 21.53
C LEU A 80 12.79 -9.00 21.00
N ASN A 81 13.89 -8.69 21.69
CA ASN A 81 15.22 -9.16 21.33
C ASN A 81 15.36 -10.68 21.47
N GLU A 82 14.81 -11.28 22.53
CA GLU A 82 14.77 -12.73 22.69
C GLU A 82 13.92 -13.39 21.60
N GLN A 83 12.73 -12.85 21.33
CA GLN A 83 11.85 -13.36 20.28
C GLN A 83 12.49 -13.26 18.89
N TRP A 84 13.17 -12.15 18.61
CA TRP A 84 13.90 -11.97 17.36
C TRP A 84 15.03 -12.98 17.23
N THR A 85 15.88 -13.10 18.26
CA THR A 85 17.01 -14.05 18.23
C THR A 85 16.52 -15.49 18.07
N THR A 86 15.44 -15.85 18.73
CA THR A 86 14.86 -17.21 18.66
C THR A 86 14.30 -17.53 17.29
N ASN A 87 13.57 -16.61 16.65
CA ASN A 87 12.84 -16.89 15.41
C ASN A 87 13.56 -16.41 14.13
N LEU A 88 14.50 -15.46 14.24
CA LEU A 88 15.17 -14.79 13.11
C LEU A 88 16.71 -14.84 13.21
N GLY A 89 17.24 -15.34 14.34
CA GLY A 89 18.69 -15.45 14.57
C GLY A 89 19.37 -16.62 13.86
N HIS A 90 18.61 -17.53 13.23
CA HIS A 90 19.16 -18.66 12.48
C HIS A 90 18.74 -18.62 11.00
N PRO A 91 19.53 -19.24 10.11
CA PRO A 91 19.14 -19.45 8.72
C PRO A 91 17.77 -20.15 8.64
N GLY A 92 16.89 -19.69 7.75
CA GLY A 92 15.55 -20.25 7.53
C GLY A 92 14.43 -19.68 8.42
N GLY A 93 14.74 -18.89 9.44
CA GLY A 93 13.75 -18.40 10.42
C GLY A 93 12.61 -17.54 9.83
N ILE A 94 12.91 -16.68 8.85
CA ILE A 94 11.87 -15.91 8.13
C ILE A 94 10.95 -16.85 7.35
N GLY A 95 11.51 -17.89 6.73
CA GLY A 95 10.74 -18.89 5.99
C GLY A 95 9.74 -19.62 6.89
N GLU A 96 10.17 -20.01 8.09
CA GLU A 96 9.31 -20.67 9.09
C GLU A 96 8.18 -19.75 9.59
N LEU A 97 8.49 -18.49 9.90
CA LEU A 97 7.48 -17.50 10.28
C LEU A 97 6.46 -17.25 9.17
N ILE A 98 6.92 -17.12 7.92
CA ILE A 98 6.03 -16.96 6.78
C ILE A 98 5.17 -18.20 6.60
N GLN A 99 5.70 -19.41 6.78
CA GLN A 99 4.88 -20.63 6.71
C GLN A 99 3.86 -20.71 7.85
N LEU A 100 4.22 -20.32 9.06
CA LEU A 100 3.31 -20.29 10.21
C LEU A 100 2.15 -19.30 9.98
N VAL A 101 2.44 -18.11 9.46
CA VAL A 101 1.45 -17.05 9.24
C VAL A 101 0.67 -17.25 7.93
N SER A 102 1.36 -17.65 6.86
CA SER A 102 0.80 -17.78 5.52
C SER A 102 0.19 -19.16 5.26
N GLY A 103 0.76 -20.24 5.80
CA GLY A 103 0.40 -21.63 5.47
C GLY A 103 -1.07 -21.99 5.68
N ALA A 104 -1.78 -21.28 6.55
CA ALA A 104 -3.22 -21.44 6.77
C ALA A 104 -4.09 -20.31 6.17
N ASN A 105 -3.50 -19.18 5.75
CA ASN A 105 -4.21 -17.92 5.54
C ASN A 105 -3.86 -17.14 4.25
N ILE A 106 -3.08 -17.70 3.31
CA ILE A 106 -2.72 -16.98 2.06
C ILE A 106 -3.96 -16.40 1.34
N GLY A 107 -5.04 -17.20 1.29
CA GLY A 107 -6.28 -16.79 0.64
C GLY A 107 -6.99 -15.62 1.36
N SER A 108 -6.95 -15.55 2.69
CA SER A 108 -7.56 -14.46 3.45
C SER A 108 -6.71 -13.18 3.39
N ILE A 109 -5.38 -13.31 3.39
CA ILE A 109 -4.45 -12.18 3.23
C ILE A 109 -4.61 -11.54 1.85
N TYR A 110 -4.63 -12.35 0.78
CA TYR A 110 -4.82 -11.85 -0.58
C TYR A 110 -6.16 -11.11 -0.74
N ARG A 111 -7.24 -11.68 -0.20
CA ARG A 111 -8.57 -11.04 -0.20
C ARG A 111 -8.58 -9.76 0.63
N GLY A 112 -7.91 -9.75 1.79
CA GLY A 112 -7.79 -8.57 2.64
C GLY A 112 -7.05 -7.43 1.94
N ALA A 113 -5.94 -7.73 1.26
CA ALA A 113 -5.20 -6.75 0.48
C ALA A 113 -6.03 -6.17 -0.67
N LEU A 114 -6.74 -7.02 -1.42
CA LEU A 114 -7.63 -6.56 -2.49
C LEU A 114 -8.79 -5.71 -1.96
N ALA A 115 -9.41 -6.11 -0.85
CA ALA A 115 -10.49 -5.35 -0.23
C ALA A 115 -10.01 -3.98 0.27
N ALA A 116 -8.88 -3.95 0.99
CA ALA A 116 -8.29 -2.71 1.47
C ALA A 116 -7.88 -1.77 0.32
N GLY A 117 -7.29 -2.31 -0.75
CA GLY A 117 -6.94 -1.54 -1.95
C GLY A 117 -8.17 -0.94 -2.64
N GLY A 118 -9.23 -1.72 -2.80
CA GLY A 118 -10.51 -1.24 -3.35
C GLY A 118 -11.14 -0.15 -2.49
N SER A 119 -11.15 -0.32 -1.17
CA SER A 119 -11.65 0.70 -0.23
C SER A 119 -10.82 1.97 -0.23
N ALA A 120 -9.49 1.86 -0.23
CA ALA A 120 -8.59 3.01 -0.30
C ALA A 120 -8.76 3.79 -1.61
N PHE A 121 -8.90 3.09 -2.74
CA PHE A 121 -9.22 3.70 -4.03
C PHE A 121 -10.57 4.43 -3.99
N GLY A 122 -11.59 3.82 -3.39
CA GLY A 122 -12.89 4.46 -3.18
C GLY A 122 -12.82 5.73 -2.33
N LEU A 123 -12.04 5.71 -1.24
CA LEU A 123 -11.83 6.90 -0.40
C LEU A 123 -11.12 8.02 -1.16
N LEU A 124 -10.09 7.68 -1.95
CA LEU A 124 -9.33 8.63 -2.74
C LEU A 124 -10.22 9.29 -3.82
N LEU A 125 -11.03 8.48 -4.53
CA LEU A 125 -12.04 9.00 -5.46
C LEU A 125 -13.06 9.90 -4.75
N THR A 126 -13.52 9.50 -3.57
CA THR A 126 -14.48 10.29 -2.79
C THR A 126 -13.89 11.64 -2.40
N LEU A 127 -12.64 11.68 -1.91
CA LEU A 127 -11.94 12.92 -1.60
C LEU A 127 -11.77 13.81 -2.83
N LEU A 128 -11.45 13.22 -3.99
CA LEU A 128 -11.25 13.95 -5.24
C LEU A 128 -12.55 14.56 -5.79
N PHE A 129 -13.69 13.88 -5.65
CA PHE A 129 -14.98 14.33 -6.16
C PHE A 129 -15.84 15.11 -5.16
N MET A 130 -15.47 15.12 -3.88
CA MET A 130 -16.19 15.85 -2.82
C MET A 130 -15.61 17.23 -2.51
N MET A 131 -14.42 17.57 -3.05
CA MET A 131 -13.89 18.94 -3.15
C MET A 131 -14.38 19.61 -4.45
#